data_AF-A0A5B9MEK5-F1
#
_entry.id   AF-A0A5B9MEK5-F1
#
_cell.length_a   1.000
_cell.length_b   1.000
_cell.length_c   1.000
_cell.angle_alpha   90.00
_cell.angle_beta   90.00
_cell.angle_gamma   90.00
#
_symmetry.space_group_name_H-M   'P 1'
#
loop_
_entity.id
_entity.type
_entity.pdbx_description
1 polymer ?
#
loop_
_entity_poly.entity_id
_entity_poly.type
_entity_poly.pdbx_seq_one_letter_code
_entity_poly.pdbx_strand_id
1 'polypeptide(L)'
;MEILQRYLLDVSGFVPLLVTIALVLVGLFLVDRILKRRWKDDPEAQFRFQLIMLALTFAGLLLVVLALPVSDETRGQLLSLIGILFSAAIALSSTTFIGNILAGIMMKAVGSARPGDFITVADLTGRITEMGLLHTEIQTELRDLVTVPNLFMVTQPMKVVRSSGTIITMEVSLGYDISHRDVSRVMCDAASRSGLTDCFVHVRQLGDFSITYRVAGLLEDVKSLISARSRLAEFVLDALHAADIEIVSPTFMNTRAIPDDKQFIPQPTLKMARPMVTKAEDVAFDKAEEAASVEQIRHAIDLIDRELAAKPDASDDTTGPTVEQLNARKERLIQQLKDAQDHLSD
;
A
#
# COMPACT_ATOMS: atom_id res chain seq x y z
N MET A 1 23.21 -61.25 43.83
CA MET A 1 22.15 -61.58 42.86
C MET A 1 21.13 -60.46 42.74
N GLU A 2 20.65 -59.85 43.84
CA GLU A 2 19.67 -58.74 43.78
C GLU A 2 20.18 -57.46 43.10
N ILE A 3 21.46 -57.11 43.27
CA ILE A 3 22.05 -55.90 42.64
C ILE A 3 22.11 -56.05 41.11
N LEU A 4 22.43 -57.25 40.60
CA LEU A 4 22.46 -57.54 39.16
C LEU A 4 21.05 -57.56 38.56
N GLN A 5 20.05 -58.08 39.28
CA GLN A 5 18.66 -58.06 38.85
C GLN A 5 18.07 -56.64 38.83
N ARG A 6 18.44 -55.77 39.79
CA ARG A 6 18.02 -54.37 39.82
C ARG A 6 18.63 -53.57 38.65
N TYR A 7 19.91 -53.80 38.32
CA TYR A 7 20.55 -53.24 37.13
C TYR A 7 19.95 -53.77 35.80
N LEU A 8 19.62 -55.06 35.72
CA LEU A 8 18.98 -55.66 34.54
C LEU A 8 17.55 -55.13 34.31
N LEU A 9 16.80 -54.89 35.38
CA LEU A 9 15.47 -54.26 35.32
C LEU A 9 15.55 -52.80 34.86
N ASP A 10 16.50 -52.02 35.38
CA ASP A 10 16.71 -50.63 34.94
C ASP A 10 17.10 -50.55 33.45
N VAL A 11 18.05 -51.38 33.00
CA VAL A 11 18.49 -51.38 31.59
C VAL A 11 17.36 -51.81 30.64
N SER A 12 16.47 -52.72 31.06
CA SER A 12 15.35 -53.18 30.24
C SER A 12 14.31 -52.08 29.95
N GLY A 13 14.14 -51.11 30.85
CA GLY A 13 13.24 -49.96 30.65
C GLY A 13 13.72 -49.00 29.57
N PHE A 14 15.02 -48.93 29.31
CA PHE A 14 15.59 -48.07 28.26
C PHE A 14 15.60 -48.71 26.88
N VAL A 15 15.38 -50.03 26.78
CA VAL A 15 15.35 -50.73 25.48
C VAL A 15 14.23 -50.20 24.57
N PRO A 16 12.96 -50.05 25.03
CA PRO A 16 11.91 -49.42 24.22
C PRO A 16 12.26 -48.00 23.76
N LEU A 17 12.88 -47.19 24.62
CA LEU A 17 13.30 -45.84 24.28
C LEU A 17 14.35 -45.83 23.16
N LEU A 18 15.40 -46.65 23.30
CA LEU A 18 16.47 -46.75 22.30
C LEU A 18 15.94 -47.27 20.96
N VAL A 19 15.03 -48.25 20.99
CA VAL A 19 14.37 -48.78 19.79
C VAL A 19 13.52 -47.69 19.12
N THR A 20 12.71 -46.95 19.89
CA THR A 20 11.90 -45.85 19.34
C THR A 20 12.76 -44.75 18.75
N ILE A 21 13.84 -44.33 19.42
CA ILE A 21 14.78 -43.33 18.89
C ILE A 21 15.38 -43.83 17.56
N ALA A 22 15.86 -45.08 17.53
CA ALA A 22 16.43 -45.66 16.31
C ALA A 22 15.39 -45.70 15.17
N LEU A 23 14.15 -46.11 15.46
CA LEU A 23 13.05 -46.14 14.48
C LEU A 23 12.70 -44.75 13.97
N VAL A 24 12.60 -43.75 14.84
CA VAL A 24 12.33 -42.36 14.44
C VAL A 24 13.45 -41.82 13.55
N LEU A 25 14.71 -42.04 13.93
CA LEU A 25 15.86 -41.58 13.14
C LEU A 25 15.94 -42.26 11.77
N VAL A 26 15.74 -43.59 11.73
CA VAL A 26 15.71 -44.35 10.47
C VAL A 26 14.53 -43.93 9.61
N GLY A 27 13.35 -43.73 10.21
CA GLY A 27 12.15 -43.25 9.52
C GLY A 27 12.37 -41.87 8.88
N LEU A 28 12.89 -40.91 9.66
CA LEU A 28 13.24 -39.58 9.16
C LEU A 28 14.29 -39.64 8.05
N PHE A 29 15.33 -40.46 8.19
CA PHE A 29 16.37 -40.65 7.17
C PHE A 29 15.82 -41.25 5.87
N LEU A 30 14.94 -42.25 5.96
CA LEU A 30 14.31 -42.88 4.80
C LEU A 30 13.38 -41.90 4.08
N VAL A 31 12.53 -41.18 4.83
CA VAL A 31 11.63 -40.18 4.24
C VAL A 31 12.42 -39.05 3.59
N ASP A 32 13.45 -38.51 4.27
CA ASP A 32 14.36 -37.51 3.72
C ASP A 32 14.96 -37.97 2.39
N ARG A 33 15.49 -39.21 2.37
CA ARG A 33 16.12 -39.79 1.18
C ARG A 33 15.13 -40.04 0.04
N ILE A 34 13.90 -40.45 0.33
CA ILE A 34 12.86 -40.72 -0.66
C ILE A 34 12.33 -39.39 -1.25
N LEU A 35 11.96 -38.43 -0.41
CA LEU A 35 11.40 -37.15 -0.87
C LEU A 35 12.44 -36.34 -1.64
N LYS A 36 13.70 -36.27 -1.19
CA LYS A 36 14.78 -35.61 -1.94
C LYS A 36 15.04 -36.25 -3.31
N ARG A 37 14.89 -37.57 -3.44
CA ARG A 37 15.00 -38.25 -4.73
C ARG A 37 13.81 -37.95 -5.64
N ARG A 38 12.61 -37.83 -5.08
CA ARG A 38 11.37 -37.62 -5.83
C ARG A 38 11.19 -36.18 -6.30
N TRP A 39 11.71 -35.21 -5.55
CA TRP A 39 11.46 -33.78 -5.74
C TRP A 39 12.73 -32.97 -6.01
N LYS A 40 13.74 -33.61 -6.62
CA LYS A 40 15.02 -32.97 -6.89
C LYS A 40 14.91 -31.78 -7.86
N ASP A 41 13.95 -31.85 -8.78
CA ASP A 41 13.83 -30.92 -9.91
C ASP A 41 12.64 -29.94 -9.77
N ASP A 42 11.94 -29.96 -8.63
CA ASP A 42 10.77 -29.10 -8.36
C ASP A 42 11.05 -28.12 -7.21
N PRO A 43 11.27 -26.82 -7.50
CA PRO A 43 11.52 -25.80 -6.48
C PRO A 43 10.34 -25.60 -5.51
N GLU A 44 9.09 -25.77 -5.96
CA GLU A 44 7.91 -25.59 -5.11
C GLU A 44 7.75 -26.74 -4.11
N ALA A 45 8.21 -27.93 -4.50
CA ALA A 45 8.20 -29.10 -3.63
C ALA A 45 9.16 -28.96 -2.43
N GLN A 46 10.16 -28.07 -2.49
CA GLN A 46 11.08 -27.83 -1.38
C GLN A 46 10.37 -27.29 -0.14
N PHE A 47 9.40 -26.39 -0.30
CA PHE A 47 8.61 -25.87 0.82
C PHE A 47 7.75 -26.96 1.45
N ARG A 48 7.06 -27.77 0.62
CA ARG A 48 6.25 -28.91 1.08
C ARG A 48 7.10 -29.95 1.82
N PHE A 49 8.30 -30.22 1.31
CA PHE A 49 9.28 -31.09 1.94
C PHE A 49 9.65 -30.62 3.35
N GLN A 50 9.96 -29.33 3.51
CA GLN A 50 10.31 -28.76 4.82
C GLN A 50 9.16 -28.90 5.81
N LEU A 51 7.91 -28.67 5.39
CA LEU A 51 6.74 -28.84 6.25
C LEU A 51 6.52 -30.29 6.66
N ILE A 52 6.65 -31.24 5.72
CA ILE A 52 6.52 -32.68 6.02
C ILE A 52 7.60 -33.13 7.00
N MET A 53 8.86 -32.73 6.77
CA MET A 53 9.97 -33.08 7.65
C MET A 53 9.81 -32.44 9.04
N LEU A 54 9.34 -31.21 9.13
CA LEU A 54 9.03 -30.55 10.41
C LEU A 54 7.94 -31.33 11.17
N ALA A 55 6.84 -31.68 10.50
CA ALA A 55 5.74 -32.43 11.09
C ALA A 55 6.18 -33.82 11.58
N LEU A 56 6.98 -34.54 10.77
CA LEU A 56 7.52 -35.85 11.15
C LEU A 56 8.53 -35.76 12.30
N THR A 57 9.35 -34.72 12.33
CA THR A 57 10.29 -34.49 13.44
C THR A 57 9.54 -34.22 14.74
N PHE A 58 8.48 -33.42 14.68
CA PHE A 58 7.61 -33.16 15.82
C PHE A 58 6.85 -34.42 16.28
N ALA A 59 6.30 -35.21 15.35
CA ALA A 59 5.67 -36.49 15.67
C ALA A 59 6.68 -37.49 16.28
N GLY A 60 7.90 -37.54 15.75
CA GLY A 60 9.00 -38.33 16.29
C GLY A 60 9.37 -37.93 17.71
N LEU A 61 9.45 -36.63 18.00
CA LEU A 61 9.65 -36.12 19.36
C LEU A 61 8.56 -36.62 20.31
N LEU A 62 7.29 -36.58 19.91
CA LEU A 62 6.19 -37.08 20.73
C LEU A 62 6.30 -38.60 20.97
N LEU A 63 6.66 -39.38 19.95
CA LEU A 63 6.89 -40.82 20.09
C LEU A 63 8.04 -41.13 21.07
N VAL A 64 9.13 -40.37 21.03
CA VAL A 64 10.24 -40.50 21.98
C VAL A 64 9.77 -40.21 23.41
N VAL A 65 8.96 -39.16 23.61
CA VAL A 65 8.35 -38.83 24.91
C VAL A 65 7.43 -39.95 25.40
N LEU A 66 6.67 -40.57 24.51
CA LEU A 66 5.82 -41.72 24.85
C LEU A 66 6.63 -42.95 25.25
N ALA A 67 7.79 -43.16 24.65
CA ALA A 67 8.68 -44.30 24.92
C ALA A 67 9.60 -44.10 26.14
N LEU A 68 9.57 -42.93 26.80
CA LEU A 68 10.38 -42.68 27.99
C LEU A 68 9.97 -43.62 29.15
N PRO A 69 10.95 -44.24 29.84
CA PRO A 69 10.70 -45.11 31.00
C PRO A 69 10.46 -44.28 32.26
N VAL A 70 9.41 -43.47 32.23
CA VAL A 70 8.94 -42.63 33.35
C VAL A 70 7.51 -43.01 33.72
N SER A 71 7.04 -42.56 34.89
CA SER A 71 5.65 -42.77 35.29
C SER A 71 4.68 -42.11 34.29
N ASP A 72 3.47 -42.66 34.18
CA ASP A 72 2.44 -42.12 33.31
C ASP A 72 2.10 -40.66 33.65
N GLU A 73 2.16 -40.31 34.94
CA GLU A 73 2.01 -38.94 35.43
C GLU A 73 3.09 -38.00 34.89
N THR A 74 4.37 -38.37 35.02
CA THR A 74 5.48 -37.57 34.50
C THR A 74 5.45 -37.48 32.97
N ARG A 75 5.10 -38.56 32.28
CA ARG A 75 4.91 -38.55 30.82
C ARG A 75 3.80 -37.58 30.42
N GLY A 76 2.66 -37.63 31.11
CA GLY A 76 1.54 -36.70 30.90
C GLY A 76 1.96 -35.24 31.12
N GLN A 77 2.73 -34.95 32.17
CA GLN A 77 3.28 -33.62 32.44
C GLN A 77 4.22 -33.15 31.32
N LEU A 78 5.14 -34.01 30.83
CA LEU A 78 6.04 -33.67 29.74
C LEU A 78 5.30 -33.38 28.44
N LEU A 79 4.29 -34.19 28.09
CA LEU A 79 3.45 -33.95 26.91
C LEU A 79 2.66 -32.64 27.04
N SER A 80 2.12 -32.36 28.24
CA SER A 80 1.41 -31.10 28.51
C SER A 80 2.34 -29.89 28.37
N LEU A 81 3.58 -29.99 28.89
CA LEU A 81 4.58 -28.93 28.78
C LEU A 81 4.94 -28.66 27.33
N ILE A 82 5.20 -29.72 26.55
CA ILE A 82 5.47 -29.60 25.11
C ILE A 82 4.28 -28.97 24.39
N GLY A 83 3.05 -29.38 24.72
CA GLY A 83 1.83 -28.78 24.14
C GLY A 83 1.70 -27.29 24.46
N ILE A 84 1.96 -26.90 25.70
CA ILE A 84 1.91 -25.48 26.13
C ILE A 84 3.01 -24.67 25.43
N LEU A 85 4.25 -25.16 25.42
CA LEU A 85 5.37 -24.46 24.78
C LEU A 85 5.16 -24.33 23.26
N PHE A 86 4.67 -25.39 22.61
CA PHE A 86 4.42 -25.39 21.18
C PHE A 86 3.26 -24.47 20.79
N SER A 87 2.16 -24.51 21.55
CA SER A 87 1.02 -23.60 21.34
C SER A 87 1.41 -22.14 21.58
N ALA A 88 2.19 -21.85 22.63
CA ALA A 88 2.72 -20.51 22.88
C ALA A 88 3.65 -20.05 21.74
N ALA A 89 4.52 -20.91 21.24
CA ALA A 89 5.41 -20.60 20.12
C ALA A 89 4.62 -20.28 18.83
N ILE A 90 3.61 -21.09 18.49
CA ILE A 90 2.72 -20.83 17.35
C ILE A 90 1.97 -19.51 17.54
N ALA A 91 1.36 -19.30 18.71
CA ALA A 91 0.60 -18.08 18.99
C ALA A 91 1.48 -16.84 18.83
N LEU A 92 2.67 -16.84 19.44
CA LEU A 92 3.61 -15.71 19.37
C LEU A 92 4.10 -15.48 17.93
N SER A 93 4.42 -16.55 17.20
CA SER A 93 4.91 -16.45 15.82
C SER A 93 3.82 -16.00 14.84
N SER A 94 2.55 -16.30 15.13
CA SER A 94 1.41 -15.95 14.26
C SER A 94 0.91 -14.52 14.45
N THR A 95 1.42 -13.79 15.46
CA THR A 95 0.95 -12.43 15.79
C THR A 95 1.06 -11.46 14.61
N THR A 96 2.17 -11.45 13.89
CA THR A 96 2.37 -10.59 12.69
C THR A 96 1.41 -10.97 11.56
N PHE A 97 1.16 -12.27 11.35
CA PHE A 97 0.25 -12.75 10.31
C PHE A 97 -1.18 -12.30 10.59
N ILE A 98 -1.66 -12.57 11.81
CA ILE A 98 -3.00 -12.15 12.27
C ILE A 98 -3.10 -10.62 12.28
N GLY A 99 -2.04 -9.92 12.68
CA GLY A 99 -1.98 -8.46 12.67
C GLY A 99 -2.21 -7.86 11.29
N ASN A 100 -1.62 -8.43 10.23
CA ASN A 100 -1.85 -7.99 8.86
C ASN A 100 -3.29 -8.25 8.39
N ILE A 101 -3.89 -9.39 8.75
CA ILE A 101 -5.30 -9.69 8.45
C ILE A 101 -6.21 -8.65 9.09
N LEU A 102 -6.05 -8.43 10.40
CA LEU A 102 -6.86 -7.48 11.15
C LEU A 102 -6.68 -6.05 10.63
N ALA A 103 -5.46 -5.65 10.30
CA ALA A 103 -5.19 -4.35 9.69
C ALA A 103 -5.89 -4.20 8.33
N GLY A 104 -5.86 -5.22 7.48
CA GLY A 104 -6.57 -5.22 6.20
C GLY A 104 -8.08 -5.07 6.35
N ILE A 105 -8.69 -5.82 7.28
CA ILE A 105 -10.11 -5.72 7.61
C ILE A 105 -10.44 -4.33 8.15
N MET A 106 -9.62 -3.81 9.06
CA MET A 106 -9.80 -2.49 9.66
C MET A 106 -9.78 -1.37 8.61
N MET A 107 -8.80 -1.37 7.70
CA MET A 107 -8.72 -0.36 6.64
C MET A 107 -9.97 -0.37 5.76
N LYS A 108 -10.48 -1.56 5.39
CA LYS A 108 -11.71 -1.71 4.61
C LYS A 108 -12.96 -1.26 5.40
N ALA A 109 -13.04 -1.63 6.68
CA ALA A 109 -14.19 -1.32 7.52
C ALA A 109 -14.29 0.19 7.86
N VAL A 110 -13.16 0.83 8.16
CA VAL A 110 -13.10 2.28 8.41
C VAL A 110 -13.20 3.07 7.10
N GLY A 111 -12.82 2.45 5.97
CA GLY A 111 -12.75 3.12 4.68
C GLY A 111 -11.70 4.23 4.67
N SER A 112 -10.60 4.05 5.41
CA SER A 112 -9.54 5.05 5.54
C SER A 112 -8.76 5.26 4.25
N ALA A 113 -8.68 4.23 3.41
CA ALA A 113 -8.11 4.26 2.07
C ALA A 113 -8.82 3.24 1.18
N ARG A 114 -8.93 3.52 -0.11
CA ARG A 114 -9.58 2.68 -1.11
C ARG A 114 -8.70 2.50 -2.35
N PRO A 115 -8.87 1.41 -3.12
CA PRO A 115 -8.29 1.31 -4.46
C PRO A 115 -8.60 2.57 -5.29
N GLY A 116 -7.57 3.13 -5.92
CA GLY A 116 -7.62 4.38 -6.67
C GLY A 116 -7.24 5.63 -5.88
N ASP A 117 -7.25 5.61 -4.55
CA ASP A 117 -6.83 6.76 -3.75
C ASP A 117 -5.32 7.01 -3.91
N PHE A 118 -4.95 8.28 -4.06
CA PHE A 118 -3.55 8.69 -4.03
C PHE A 118 -3.13 8.88 -2.58
N ILE A 119 -2.10 8.15 -2.16
CA ILE A 119 -1.67 8.07 -0.78
C ILE A 119 -0.18 8.36 -0.62
N THR A 120 0.17 8.83 0.56
CA THR A 120 1.56 8.88 1.03
C THR A 120 1.64 8.22 2.39
N VAL A 121 2.40 7.14 2.51
CA VAL A 121 2.65 6.41 3.76
C VAL A 121 4.15 6.36 4.00
N ALA A 122 4.59 6.93 5.13
CA ALA A 122 6.02 7.21 5.34
C ALA A 122 6.61 7.98 4.15
N ASP A 123 7.55 7.39 3.43
CA ASP A 123 8.21 7.98 2.25
C ASP A 123 7.66 7.44 0.91
N LEU A 124 6.75 6.47 0.95
CA LEU A 124 6.15 5.88 -0.24
C LEU A 124 4.95 6.71 -0.67
N THR A 125 4.96 7.19 -1.93
CA THR A 125 3.86 7.93 -2.54
C THR A 125 3.40 7.22 -3.82
N GLY A 126 2.09 7.08 -3.99
CA GLY A 126 1.51 6.41 -5.15
C GLY A 126 -0.01 6.24 -5.03
N ARG A 127 -0.60 5.49 -5.96
CA ARG A 127 -2.02 5.12 -5.92
C ARG A 127 -2.21 3.67 -5.52
N ILE A 128 -3.21 3.39 -4.72
CA ILE A 128 -3.55 2.01 -4.34
C ILE A 128 -4.12 1.29 -5.57
N THR A 129 -3.52 0.16 -5.96
CA THR A 129 -4.05 -0.72 -7.00
C THR A 129 -4.93 -1.81 -6.39
N GLU A 130 -4.44 -2.48 -5.35
CA GLU A 130 -5.16 -3.60 -4.74
C GLU A 130 -5.04 -3.57 -3.22
N MET A 131 -6.12 -3.94 -2.54
CA MET A 131 -6.11 -4.21 -1.10
C MET A 131 -6.42 -5.69 -0.83
N GLY A 132 -5.35 -6.47 -0.69
CA GLY A 132 -5.40 -7.88 -0.31
C GLY A 132 -5.65 -8.09 1.19
N LEU A 133 -5.65 -9.36 1.59
CA LEU A 133 -5.89 -9.74 2.99
C LEU A 133 -4.70 -9.39 3.90
N LEU A 134 -3.48 -9.58 3.41
CA LEU A 134 -2.25 -9.41 4.19
C LEU A 134 -1.44 -8.17 3.78
N HIS A 135 -1.65 -7.68 2.56
CA HIS A 135 -0.88 -6.59 1.97
C HIS A 135 -1.78 -5.73 1.08
N THR A 136 -1.28 -4.54 0.79
CA THR A 136 -1.83 -3.56 -0.14
C THR A 136 -0.78 -3.31 -1.21
N GLU A 137 -1.18 -3.28 -2.47
CA GLU A 137 -0.31 -2.94 -3.60
C GLU A 137 -0.50 -1.48 -3.97
N ILE A 138 0.62 -0.77 -4.18
CA ILE A 138 0.66 0.65 -4.49
C ILE A 138 1.47 0.83 -5.77
N GLN A 139 0.87 1.46 -6.78
CA GLN A 139 1.56 1.88 -7.98
C GLN A 139 2.17 3.26 -7.76
N THR A 140 3.48 3.39 -8.00
CA THR A 140 4.22 4.64 -7.80
C THR A 140 4.12 5.56 -9.03
N GLU A 141 4.58 6.80 -8.90
CA GLU A 141 4.67 7.75 -10.02
C GLU A 141 5.59 7.26 -11.16
N LEU A 142 6.45 6.27 -10.89
CA LEU A 142 7.35 5.64 -11.84
C LEU A 142 6.75 4.35 -12.46
N ARG A 143 5.46 4.08 -12.22
CA ARG A 143 4.73 2.88 -12.67
C ARG A 143 5.16 1.57 -11.99
N ASP A 144 6.06 1.62 -10.99
CA ASP A 144 6.44 0.43 -10.21
C ASP A 144 5.32 0.02 -9.26
N LEU A 145 5.10 -1.30 -9.10
CA LEU A 145 4.18 -1.88 -8.12
C LEU A 145 4.92 -2.24 -6.83
N VAL A 146 4.49 -1.65 -5.72
CA VAL A 146 5.09 -1.84 -4.39
C VAL A 146 4.08 -2.53 -3.48
N THR A 147 4.44 -3.72 -2.99
CA THR A 147 3.65 -4.47 -2.02
C THR A 147 3.98 -4.03 -0.60
N VAL A 148 2.98 -3.53 0.12
CA VAL A 148 3.11 -3.02 1.49
C VAL A 148 2.28 -3.88 2.45
N PRO A 149 2.86 -4.41 3.54
CA PRO A 149 2.08 -5.12 4.56
C PRO A 149 0.98 -4.24 5.16
N ASN A 150 -0.22 -4.79 5.34
CA ASN A 150 -1.36 -4.04 5.88
C ASN A 150 -1.08 -3.47 7.27
N LEU A 151 -0.32 -4.20 8.09
CA LEU A 151 0.07 -3.73 9.42
C LEU A 151 0.94 -2.47 9.35
N PHE A 152 1.82 -2.35 8.34
CA PHE A 152 2.63 -1.15 8.08
C PHE A 152 1.76 0.03 7.63
N MET A 153 0.69 -0.21 6.89
CA MET A 153 -0.22 0.87 6.48
C MET A 153 -0.95 1.50 7.68
N VAL A 154 -1.32 0.68 8.67
CA VAL A 154 -2.12 1.11 9.84
C VAL A 154 -1.26 1.68 10.96
N THR A 155 0.00 1.25 11.10
CA THR A 155 0.87 1.71 12.18
C THR A 155 1.62 3.01 11.88
N GLN A 156 1.53 3.51 10.64
CA GLN A 156 2.26 4.67 10.14
C GLN A 156 1.27 5.81 9.84
N PRO A 157 1.69 7.08 9.98
CA PRO A 157 0.91 8.19 9.47
C PRO A 157 0.71 8.06 7.95
N MET A 158 -0.55 8.00 7.54
CA MET A 158 -0.97 7.94 6.14
C MET A 158 -1.68 9.23 5.74
N LYS A 159 -1.27 9.83 4.62
CA LYS A 159 -2.00 10.90 3.94
C LYS A 159 -2.79 10.30 2.80
N VAL A 160 -4.05 10.70 2.66
CA VAL A 160 -4.94 10.24 1.60
C VAL A 160 -5.52 11.46 0.89
N VAL A 161 -5.26 11.54 -0.41
CA VAL A 161 -5.90 12.50 -1.29
C VAL A 161 -7.24 11.91 -1.72
N ARG A 162 -8.32 12.51 -1.23
CA ARG A 162 -9.68 12.05 -1.52
C ARG A 162 -10.16 12.58 -2.86
N SER A 163 -11.12 11.88 -3.46
CA SER A 163 -11.82 12.31 -4.68
C SER A 163 -12.54 13.65 -4.55
N SER A 164 -12.80 14.14 -3.33
CA SER A 164 -13.40 15.45 -3.08
C SER A 164 -12.48 16.64 -3.39
N GLY A 165 -11.21 16.38 -3.71
CA GLY A 165 -10.21 17.40 -3.98
C GLY A 165 -9.13 17.48 -2.92
N THR A 166 -8.04 18.17 -3.26
CA THR A 166 -6.91 18.41 -2.37
C THR A 166 -6.33 19.79 -2.59
N ILE A 167 -5.75 20.38 -1.55
CA ILE A 167 -4.97 21.61 -1.70
C ILE A 167 -3.61 21.24 -2.28
N ILE A 168 -3.25 21.84 -3.41
CA ILE A 168 -1.88 21.81 -3.93
C ILE A 168 -1.18 23.13 -3.62
N THR A 169 0.12 23.08 -3.40
CA THR A 169 0.91 24.25 -3.00
C THR A 169 2.22 24.34 -3.75
N MET A 170 2.68 25.55 -4.01
CA MET A 170 4.00 25.88 -4.54
C MET A 170 4.65 26.95 -3.67
N GLU A 171 5.96 26.86 -3.48
CA GLU A 171 6.74 27.84 -2.72
C GLU A 171 7.73 28.56 -3.62
N VAL A 172 7.81 29.88 -3.47
CA VAL A 172 8.76 30.73 -4.17
C VAL A 172 9.36 31.70 -3.17
N SER A 173 10.66 31.93 -3.27
CA SER A 173 11.37 32.93 -2.46
C SER A 173 11.61 34.18 -3.30
N LEU A 174 11.21 35.34 -2.78
CA LEU A 174 11.29 36.63 -3.48
C LEU A 174 11.98 37.67 -2.60
N GLY A 175 12.54 38.70 -3.22
CA GLY A 175 13.22 39.80 -2.51
C GLY A 175 12.29 40.64 -1.61
N TYR A 176 12.88 41.38 -0.68
CA TYR A 176 12.19 42.29 0.23
C TYR A 176 11.75 43.61 -0.41
N ASP A 177 12.26 43.89 -1.59
CA ASP A 177 12.01 45.08 -2.41
C ASP A 177 10.62 45.07 -3.08
N ILE A 178 9.91 43.94 -3.03
CA ILE A 178 8.60 43.76 -3.66
C ILE A 178 7.49 43.82 -2.61
N SER A 179 6.45 44.59 -2.91
CA SER A 179 5.24 44.67 -2.09
C SER A 179 4.57 43.30 -1.98
N HIS A 180 4.37 42.82 -0.75
CA HIS A 180 3.69 41.56 -0.47
C HIS A 180 2.28 41.49 -1.07
N ARG A 181 1.61 42.65 -1.27
CA ARG A 181 0.28 42.72 -1.88
C ARG A 181 0.31 42.39 -3.37
N ASP A 182 1.35 42.84 -4.06
CA ASP A 182 1.52 42.59 -5.49
C ASP A 182 1.90 41.13 -5.73
N VAL A 183 2.81 40.59 -4.93
CA VAL A 183 3.15 39.15 -4.95
C VAL A 183 1.90 38.30 -4.72
N SER A 184 1.13 38.57 -3.66
CA SER A 184 -0.09 37.81 -3.37
C SER A 184 -1.09 37.86 -4.51
N ARG A 185 -1.30 39.05 -5.12
CA ARG A 185 -2.21 39.24 -6.25
C ARG A 185 -1.76 38.45 -7.48
N VAL A 186 -0.49 38.56 -7.88
CA VAL A 186 0.06 37.89 -9.07
C VAL A 186 0.04 36.38 -8.90
N MET A 187 0.46 35.86 -7.74
CA MET A 187 0.46 34.41 -7.52
C MET A 187 -0.94 33.82 -7.38
N CYS A 188 -1.90 34.53 -6.77
CA CYS A 188 -3.31 34.10 -6.75
C CYS A 188 -3.89 34.01 -8.16
N ASP A 189 -3.65 35.02 -9.01
CA ASP A 189 -4.10 35.02 -10.41
C ASP A 189 -3.48 33.84 -11.20
N ALA A 190 -2.18 33.61 -11.02
CA ALA A 190 -1.48 32.48 -11.61
C ALA A 190 -2.09 31.13 -11.19
N ALA A 191 -2.37 30.94 -9.90
CA ALA A 191 -2.99 29.74 -9.38
C ALA A 191 -4.39 29.52 -9.96
N SER A 192 -5.21 30.58 -10.04
CA SER A 192 -6.53 30.49 -10.68
C SER A 192 -6.44 30.14 -12.16
N ARG A 193 -5.49 30.71 -12.91
CA ARG A 193 -5.24 30.39 -14.33
C ARG A 193 -4.73 28.97 -14.55
N SER A 194 -4.08 28.36 -13.56
CA SER A 194 -3.65 26.96 -13.62
C SER A 194 -4.82 25.96 -13.47
N GLY A 195 -6.01 26.44 -13.12
CA GLY A 195 -7.23 25.64 -12.95
C GLY A 195 -7.55 25.27 -11.50
N LEU A 196 -6.98 26.00 -10.52
CA LEU A 196 -7.29 25.82 -9.11
C LEU A 196 -8.41 26.76 -8.65
N THR A 197 -9.20 26.31 -7.69
CA THR A 197 -10.22 27.10 -7.00
C THR A 197 -9.71 27.56 -5.62
N ASP A 198 -10.40 28.51 -4.99
CA ASP A 198 -10.10 29.01 -3.63
C ASP A 198 -8.61 29.31 -3.37
N CYS A 199 -7.99 30.05 -4.30
CA CYS A 199 -6.56 30.32 -4.27
C CYS A 199 -6.18 31.34 -3.19
N PHE A 200 -5.14 31.06 -2.42
CA PHE A 200 -4.60 31.96 -1.40
C PHE A 200 -3.07 31.90 -1.33
N VAL A 201 -2.49 32.96 -0.77
CA VAL A 201 -1.04 33.09 -0.60
C VAL A 201 -0.71 33.35 0.87
N HIS A 202 0.29 32.63 1.37
CA HIS A 202 0.82 32.82 2.73
C HIS A 202 2.29 33.20 2.69
N VAL A 203 2.69 34.13 3.56
CA VAL A 203 4.09 34.33 3.91
C VAL A 203 4.49 33.20 4.86
N ARG A 204 5.42 32.35 4.42
CA ARG A 204 5.88 31.18 5.17
C ARG A 204 7.03 31.50 6.10
N GLN A 205 7.98 32.26 5.60
CA GLN A 205 9.20 32.59 6.32
C GLN A 205 9.72 33.95 5.86
N LEU A 206 10.19 34.74 6.82
CA LEU A 206 11.01 35.92 6.58
C LEU A 206 12.46 35.48 6.75
N GLY A 207 13.15 35.22 5.64
CA GLY A 207 14.56 34.82 5.64
C GLY A 207 15.49 36.03 5.66
N ASP A 208 16.80 35.81 5.73
CA ASP A 208 17.76 36.91 5.84
C ASP A 208 17.80 37.81 4.59
N PHE A 209 17.54 37.22 3.41
CA PHE A 209 17.66 37.90 2.11
C PHE A 209 16.39 37.81 1.24
N SER A 210 15.40 37.02 1.66
CA SER A 210 14.17 36.81 0.90
C SER A 210 12.99 36.48 1.80
N ILE A 211 11.80 36.70 1.28
CA ILE A 211 10.54 36.25 1.86
C ILE A 211 10.10 35.00 1.10
N THR A 212 9.86 33.90 1.81
CA THR A 212 9.29 32.69 1.23
C THR A 212 7.76 32.82 1.22
N TYR A 213 7.18 32.85 0.03
CA TYR A 213 5.74 32.83 -0.17
C TYR A 213 5.30 31.42 -0.57
N ARG A 214 4.15 30.99 -0.07
CA ARG A 214 3.47 29.77 -0.50
C ARG A 214 2.13 30.12 -1.11
N VAL A 215 1.98 29.84 -2.40
CA VAL A 215 0.68 29.85 -3.07
C VAL A 215 0.03 28.48 -2.93
N ALA A 216 -1.28 28.49 -2.69
CA ALA A 216 -2.08 27.30 -2.51
C ALA A 216 -3.43 27.47 -3.20
N GLY A 217 -4.01 26.37 -3.67
CA GLY A 217 -5.35 26.34 -4.23
C GLY A 217 -5.94 24.94 -4.18
N LEU A 218 -7.27 24.86 -4.20
CA LEU A 218 -8.00 23.61 -4.25
C LEU A 218 -7.96 23.03 -5.67
N LEU A 219 -7.50 21.79 -5.77
CA LEU A 219 -7.57 20.97 -6.97
C LEU A 219 -8.77 20.02 -6.82
N GLU A 220 -9.78 20.19 -7.66
CA GLU A 220 -10.95 19.31 -7.70
C GLU A 220 -10.65 17.99 -8.45
N ASP A 221 -9.93 18.06 -9.58
CA ASP A 221 -9.49 16.88 -10.32
C ASP A 221 -8.22 16.28 -9.73
N VAL A 222 -8.38 15.43 -8.72
CA VAL A 222 -7.25 14.73 -8.08
C VAL A 222 -6.54 13.73 -9.00
N LYS A 223 -7.13 13.38 -10.15
CA LYS A 223 -6.49 12.45 -11.10
C LYS A 223 -5.30 13.08 -11.80
N SER A 224 -5.25 14.41 -11.91
CA SER A 224 -4.16 15.14 -12.55
C SER A 224 -3.22 15.81 -11.54
N LEU A 225 -3.04 15.22 -10.35
CA LEU A 225 -2.27 15.82 -9.26
C LEU A 225 -0.83 16.19 -9.65
N ILE A 226 -0.11 15.30 -10.35
CA ILE A 226 1.30 15.51 -10.71
C ILE A 226 1.38 16.61 -11.77
N SER A 227 0.57 16.49 -12.82
CA SER A 227 0.46 17.45 -13.90
C SER A 227 -0.01 18.83 -13.41
N ALA A 228 -0.93 18.88 -12.44
CA ALA A 228 -1.43 20.12 -11.84
C ALA A 228 -0.34 20.83 -11.03
N ARG A 229 0.54 20.10 -10.34
CA ARG A 229 1.68 20.69 -9.62
C ARG A 229 2.69 21.31 -10.59
N SER A 230 3.00 20.62 -11.70
CA SER A 230 3.85 21.19 -12.76
C SER A 230 3.23 22.44 -13.36
N ARG A 231 1.95 22.36 -13.76
CA ARG A 231 1.22 23.51 -14.31
C ARG A 231 1.19 24.70 -13.34
N LEU A 232 0.91 24.47 -12.06
CA LEU A 232 0.95 25.55 -11.05
C LEU A 232 2.31 26.24 -11.02
N ALA A 233 3.40 25.47 -11.03
CA ALA A 233 4.75 26.03 -11.05
C ALA A 233 5.02 26.84 -12.33
N GLU A 234 4.66 26.31 -13.51
CA GLU A 234 4.78 26.99 -14.80
C GLU A 234 4.01 28.32 -14.83
N PHE A 235 2.73 28.30 -14.43
CA PHE A 235 1.91 29.51 -14.38
C PHE A 235 2.42 30.56 -13.40
N VAL A 236 2.93 30.14 -12.24
CA VAL A 236 3.52 31.05 -11.24
C VAL A 236 4.80 31.68 -11.80
N LEU A 237 5.68 30.90 -12.44
CA LEU A 237 6.88 31.41 -13.10
C LEU A 237 6.52 32.45 -14.17
N ASP A 238 5.62 32.09 -15.09
CA ASP A 238 5.21 32.97 -16.18
C ASP A 238 4.54 34.25 -15.68
N ALA A 239 3.71 34.17 -14.64
CA ALA A 239 3.02 35.32 -14.08
C ALA A 239 3.96 36.27 -13.33
N LEU A 240 4.93 35.74 -12.59
CA LEU A 240 5.95 36.56 -11.92
C LEU A 240 6.83 37.27 -12.95
N HIS A 241 7.31 36.55 -13.97
CA HIS A 241 8.11 37.17 -15.04
C HIS A 241 7.31 38.21 -15.85
N ALA A 242 6.04 37.96 -16.15
CA ALA A 242 5.18 38.92 -16.84
C ALA A 242 4.86 40.17 -16.01
N ALA A 243 5.00 40.09 -14.69
CA ALA A 243 4.85 41.20 -13.76
C ALA A 243 6.18 41.92 -13.44
N ASP A 244 7.26 41.59 -14.17
CA ASP A 244 8.63 42.07 -13.92
C ASP A 244 9.12 41.78 -12.49
N ILE A 245 8.60 40.72 -11.86
CA ILE A 245 9.05 40.24 -10.55
C ILE A 245 10.20 39.27 -10.76
N GLU A 246 11.40 39.70 -10.36
CA GLU A 246 12.60 38.90 -10.50
C GLU A 246 12.60 37.72 -9.53
N ILE A 247 12.87 36.52 -10.04
CA ILE A 247 13.04 35.31 -9.24
C ILE A 247 14.54 35.02 -9.16
N VAL A 248 15.17 35.46 -8.07
CA VAL A 248 16.60 35.25 -7.85
C VAL A 248 16.85 34.30 -6.68
N SER A 249 17.90 33.49 -6.81
CA SER A 249 18.41 32.75 -5.67
C SER A 249 19.01 33.74 -4.65
N PRO A 250 18.76 33.57 -3.34
CA PRO A 250 19.38 34.39 -2.29
C PRO A 250 20.92 34.42 -2.33
N THR A 251 21.55 33.41 -2.96
CA THR A 251 23.02 33.28 -3.07
C THR A 251 23.56 33.84 -4.40
N PHE A 252 22.72 34.49 -5.21
CA PHE A 252 23.12 35.01 -6.51
C PHE A 252 23.96 36.28 -6.38
N MET A 253 25.29 36.15 -6.45
CA MET A 253 26.20 37.29 -6.65
C MET A 253 26.44 37.49 -8.14
N ASN A 254 25.84 38.54 -8.72
CA ASN A 254 26.07 38.91 -10.11
C ASN A 254 27.13 40.00 -10.21
N THR A 255 28.33 39.64 -10.70
CA THR A 255 29.22 40.61 -11.35
C THR A 255 29.62 40.06 -12.70
N ARG A 256 28.92 40.52 -13.74
CA ARG A 256 29.30 40.34 -15.14
C ARG A 256 29.58 41.71 -15.75
N ALA A 257 30.82 41.93 -16.20
CA ALA A 257 31.09 42.92 -17.23
C ALA A 257 30.65 42.31 -18.58
N ILE A 258 29.47 42.69 -19.05
CA ILE A 258 28.90 42.23 -20.32
C ILE A 258 29.42 43.19 -21.42
N PRO A 259 29.99 42.67 -22.53
CA PRO A 259 30.25 43.49 -23.73
C PRO A 259 28.95 44.10 -24.26
N ASP A 260 28.96 45.35 -24.72
CA ASP A 260 27.77 46.11 -25.14
C ASP A 260 26.87 45.40 -26.20
N ASP A 261 27.41 44.38 -26.88
CA ASP A 261 26.86 43.70 -28.03
C ASP A 261 26.35 42.27 -27.77
N LYS A 262 26.41 41.75 -26.53
CA LYS A 262 26.04 40.35 -26.25
C LYS A 262 24.61 40.19 -25.71
N GLN A 263 23.70 39.67 -26.53
CA GLN A 263 22.34 39.28 -26.14
C GLN A 263 22.27 37.83 -25.65
N PHE A 264 21.68 37.61 -24.47
CA PHE A 264 21.43 36.27 -23.88
C PHE A 264 19.97 35.85 -24.08
N ILE A 265 19.54 35.73 -25.35
CA ILE A 265 18.19 35.27 -25.68
C ILE A 265 18.28 33.79 -26.09
N PRO A 266 17.68 32.84 -25.34
CA PRO A 266 17.45 31.50 -25.86
C PRO A 266 16.55 31.61 -27.10
N GLN A 267 17.02 31.15 -28.27
CA GLN A 267 16.24 31.25 -29.50
C GLN A 267 14.98 30.38 -29.37
N PRO A 268 13.77 30.95 -29.49
CA PRO A 268 12.56 30.15 -29.44
C PRO A 268 12.50 29.27 -30.68
N THR A 269 12.70 27.96 -30.51
CA THR A 269 12.32 27.00 -31.54
C THR A 269 10.81 27.07 -31.68
N LEU A 270 10.34 27.71 -32.76
CA LEU A 270 9.01 27.55 -33.33
C LEU A 270 8.85 26.12 -33.89
N LYS A 271 9.11 25.10 -33.09
CA LYS A 271 8.38 23.85 -33.26
C LYS A 271 7.17 24.02 -32.37
N MET A 272 6.00 24.16 -32.99
CA MET A 272 4.77 23.75 -32.35
C MET A 272 5.03 22.34 -31.85
N ALA A 273 5.39 22.20 -30.57
CA ALA A 273 5.26 20.94 -29.91
C ALA A 273 3.77 20.66 -30.02
N ARG A 274 3.40 19.74 -30.93
CA ARG A 274 2.09 19.11 -30.86
C ARG A 274 1.92 18.76 -29.39
N PRO A 275 0.84 19.17 -28.75
CA PRO A 275 0.69 18.86 -27.35
C PRO A 275 0.66 17.33 -27.30
N MET A 276 1.72 16.72 -26.76
CA MET A 276 1.65 15.34 -26.31
C MET A 276 0.79 15.42 -25.06
N VAL A 277 -0.53 15.45 -25.27
CA VAL A 277 -1.55 15.41 -24.22
C VAL A 277 -1.65 13.97 -23.72
N THR A 278 -0.53 13.42 -23.26
CA THR A 278 -0.55 12.27 -22.38
C THR A 278 -0.25 12.83 -21.01
N LYS A 279 -1.25 12.87 -20.14
CA LYS A 279 -1.00 13.24 -18.74
C LYS A 279 -0.03 12.20 -18.19
N ALA A 280 0.96 12.62 -17.41
CA ALA A 280 1.95 11.71 -16.85
C ALA A 280 1.26 10.58 -16.05
N GLU A 281 0.13 10.90 -15.42
CA GLU A 281 -0.69 10.00 -14.65
C GLU A 281 -1.33 8.88 -15.49
N ASP A 282 -1.70 9.15 -16.74
CA ASP A 282 -2.32 8.14 -17.62
C ASP A 282 -1.33 7.02 -17.96
N VAL A 283 -0.02 7.31 -17.92
CA VAL A 283 1.05 6.34 -18.16
C VAL A 283 1.51 5.67 -16.87
N ALA A 284 1.59 6.45 -15.78
CA ALA A 284 2.13 5.97 -14.51
C ALA A 284 1.13 5.15 -13.69
N PHE A 285 -0.18 5.41 -13.82
CA PHE A 285 -1.22 4.87 -12.94
C PHE A 285 -2.33 4.10 -13.68
N ASP A 286 -1.99 3.50 -14.82
CA ASP A 286 -2.91 2.68 -15.62
C ASP A 286 -3.65 1.62 -14.79
N LYS A 287 -2.92 0.76 -14.08
CA LYS A 287 -3.48 -0.31 -13.24
C LYS A 287 -4.30 0.26 -12.07
N ALA A 288 -3.83 1.33 -11.45
CA ALA A 288 -4.55 1.97 -10.36
C ALA A 288 -5.86 2.62 -10.81
N GLU A 289 -5.92 3.14 -12.03
CA GLU A 289 -7.13 3.72 -12.62
C GLU A 289 -8.19 2.64 -12.91
N GLU A 290 -7.76 1.51 -13.47
CA GLU A 290 -8.64 0.35 -13.67
C GLU A 290 -9.19 -0.15 -12.33
N ALA A 291 -8.34 -0.30 -11.32
CA ALA A 291 -8.77 -0.70 -9.99
C ALA A 291 -9.74 0.29 -9.34
N ALA A 292 -9.51 1.61 -9.52
CA ALA A 292 -10.42 2.64 -9.05
C ALA A 292 -11.81 2.51 -9.68
N SER A 293 -11.87 2.21 -10.98
CA SER A 293 -13.13 2.04 -11.72
C SER A 293 -13.92 0.84 -11.21
N VAL A 294 -13.25 -0.29 -10.95
CA VAL A 294 -13.86 -1.49 -10.37
C VAL A 294 -14.43 -1.17 -8.99
N GLU A 295 -13.68 -0.45 -8.16
CA GLU A 295 -14.13 -0.09 -6.82
C GLU A 295 -15.32 0.88 -6.83
N GLN A 296 -15.37 1.82 -7.79
CA GLN A 296 -16.53 2.70 -7.98
C GLN A 296 -17.78 1.91 -8.36
N ILE A 297 -17.66 0.91 -9.23
CA ILE A 297 -18.79 0.04 -9.61
C ILE A 297 -19.28 -0.75 -8.39
N ARG A 298 -18.36 -1.31 -7.59
CA ARG A 298 -18.71 -1.99 -6.32
C ARG A 298 -19.47 -1.09 -5.37
N HIS A 299 -18.99 0.13 -5.18
CA HIS A 299 -19.63 1.10 -4.30
C HIS A 299 -21.02 1.49 -4.82
N ALA A 300 -21.19 1.62 -6.13
CA ALA A 300 -22.50 1.89 -6.73
C ALA A 300 -23.49 0.73 -6.50
N ILE A 301 -23.04 -0.53 -6.55
CA ILE A 301 -23.86 -1.70 -6.23
C ILE A 301 -24.27 -1.69 -4.75
N ASP A 302 -23.34 -1.42 -3.83
CA ASP A 302 -23.63 -1.39 -2.38
C ASP A 302 -24.65 -0.28 -2.02
N LEU A 303 -24.57 0.88 -2.68
CA LEU A 303 -25.58 1.94 -2.52
C LEU A 303 -26.96 1.48 -2.97
N ILE A 304 -27.06 0.80 -4.12
CA ILE A 304 -28.33 0.26 -4.62
C ILE A 304 -28.86 -0.81 -3.65
N ASP A 305 -28.01 -1.66 -3.09
CA ASP A 305 -28.42 -2.69 -2.14
C ASP A 305 -28.98 -2.09 -0.84
N ARG A 306 -28.38 -0.98 -0.36
CA ARG A 306 -28.93 -0.23 0.77
C ARG A 306 -30.27 0.43 0.43
N GLU A 307 -30.41 0.98 -0.77
CA GLU A 307 -31.68 1.57 -1.24
C GLU A 307 -32.79 0.51 -1.35
N LEU A 308 -32.47 -0.68 -1.88
CA LEU A 308 -33.39 -1.82 -1.96
C LEU A 308 -33.78 -2.33 -0.57
N ALA A 309 -32.82 -2.46 0.36
CA ALA A 309 -33.10 -2.85 1.74
C ALA A 309 -33.97 -1.83 2.48
N ALA A 310 -33.87 -0.54 2.13
CA ALA A 310 -34.68 0.54 2.69
C ALA A 310 -36.10 0.63 2.09
N LYS A 311 -36.39 -0.05 0.98
CA LYS A 311 -37.72 -0.13 0.34
C LYS A 311 -38.22 -1.59 0.33
N PRO A 312 -38.78 -2.11 1.43
CA PRO A 312 -39.11 -3.54 1.58
C PRO A 312 -40.32 -4.00 0.76
N ASP A 313 -41.18 -3.07 0.31
CA ASP A 313 -42.40 -3.40 -0.43
C ASP A 313 -42.82 -2.22 -1.33
N ALA A 314 -43.65 -2.51 -2.33
CA ALA A 314 -44.19 -1.62 -3.35
C ALA A 314 -44.96 -0.40 -2.79
N SER A 315 -44.27 0.50 -2.10
CA SER A 315 -44.76 1.84 -1.81
C SER A 315 -44.76 2.59 -3.14
N ASP A 316 -45.96 2.92 -3.61
CA ASP A 316 -46.30 3.67 -4.81
C ASP A 316 -45.84 5.14 -4.69
N ASP A 317 -44.55 5.32 -4.42
CA ASP A 317 -43.92 6.60 -4.14
C ASP A 317 -43.49 7.18 -5.49
N THR A 318 -44.38 7.98 -6.06
CA THR A 318 -44.33 8.58 -7.42
C THR A 318 -43.10 9.46 -7.70
N THR A 319 -42.16 9.57 -6.77
CA THR A 319 -41.00 10.49 -6.84
C THR A 319 -39.63 9.79 -6.92
N GLY A 320 -39.56 8.45 -6.88
CA GLY A 320 -38.29 7.70 -6.92
C GLY A 320 -38.25 6.53 -7.91
N PRO A 321 -37.05 5.99 -8.22
CA PRO A 321 -36.91 4.83 -9.10
C PRO A 321 -37.61 3.59 -8.51
N THR A 322 -38.29 2.82 -9.36
CA THR A 322 -39.00 1.60 -8.96
C THR A 322 -38.02 0.49 -8.58
N VAL A 323 -38.42 -0.43 -7.70
CA VAL A 323 -37.61 -1.61 -7.30
C VAL A 323 -37.13 -2.40 -8.52
N GLU A 324 -37.95 -2.56 -9.55
CA GLU A 324 -37.56 -3.20 -10.82
C GLU A 324 -36.45 -2.45 -11.56
N GLN A 325 -36.48 -1.10 -11.56
CA GLN A 325 -35.46 -0.27 -12.18
C GLN A 325 -34.13 -0.35 -11.42
N LEU A 326 -34.17 -0.40 -10.09
CA LEU A 326 -32.99 -0.59 -9.24
C LEU A 326 -32.36 -1.97 -9.45
N ASN A 327 -33.16 -3.03 -9.53
CA ASN A 327 -32.68 -4.38 -9.82
C ASN A 327 -32.06 -4.48 -11.22
N ALA A 328 -32.71 -3.93 -12.26
CA ALA A 328 -32.15 -3.91 -13.61
C ALA A 328 -30.84 -3.10 -13.70
N ARG A 329 -30.74 -2.00 -12.95
CA ARG A 329 -29.50 -1.21 -12.85
C ARG A 329 -28.40 -1.98 -12.12
N LYS A 330 -28.73 -2.70 -11.05
CA LYS A 330 -27.81 -3.56 -10.31
C LYS A 330 -27.25 -4.67 -11.21
N GLU A 331 -28.09 -5.37 -11.97
CA GLU A 331 -27.65 -6.42 -12.90
C GLU A 331 -26.67 -5.90 -13.96
N ARG A 332 -26.93 -4.71 -14.53
CA ARG A 332 -26.00 -4.06 -15.46
C ARG A 332 -24.64 -3.75 -14.82
N LEU A 333 -24.65 -3.24 -13.59
CA LEU A 333 -23.42 -2.93 -12.87
C LEU A 333 -22.65 -4.20 -12.48
N ILE A 334 -23.34 -5.29 -12.13
CA ILE A 334 -22.70 -6.59 -11.87
C ILE A 334 -22.03 -7.14 -13.13
N GLN A 335 -22.67 -7.00 -14.30
CA GLN A 335 -22.05 -7.41 -15.56
C GLN A 335 -20.81 -6.57 -15.88
N GLN A 336 -20.91 -5.23 -15.76
CA GLN A 336 -19.76 -4.33 -15.95
C GLN A 336 -18.61 -4.62 -14.97
N LEU A 337 -18.94 -4.95 -13.73
CA LEU A 337 -17.95 -5.34 -12.72
C LEU A 337 -17.22 -6.61 -13.12
N LYS A 338 -17.95 -7.62 -13.64
CA LYS A 338 -17.34 -8.87 -14.08
C LYS A 338 -16.38 -8.63 -15.25
N ASP A 339 -16.84 -7.89 -16.26
CA ASP A 339 -16.02 -7.57 -17.44
C ASP A 339 -14.76 -6.77 -17.05
N ALA A 340 -14.89 -5.82 -16.12
CA ALA A 340 -13.76 -5.01 -15.64
C ALA A 340 -12.77 -5.81 -14.74
N GLN A 341 -13.26 -6.80 -13.99
CA GLN A 341 -12.41 -7.69 -13.19
C GLN A 341 -11.58 -8.64 -14.06
N ASP A 342 -12.15 -9.16 -15.13
CA ASP A 342 -11.45 -10.05 -16.06
C ASP A 342 -10.26 -9.32 -16.72
N HIS A 343 -10.42 -8.03 -17.03
CA HIS A 343 -9.33 -7.19 -17.55
C HIS A 343 -8.20 -6.90 -16.55
N LEU A 344 -8.49 -6.82 -15.25
CA LEU A 344 -7.49 -6.54 -14.22
C LEU A 344 -6.62 -7.76 -13.86
N SER A 345 -7.08 -8.96 -14.22
CA SER A 345 -6.38 -10.23 -13.94
C SER A 345 -5.35 -10.65 -15.00
N ASP A 346 -5.31 -9.98 -16.16
CA ASP A 346 -4.37 -10.22 -17.28
C ASP A 346 -3.07 -9.41 -17.16
#